data_AF-A0A4V2EUM5-F1
#
_entry.id   AF-A0A4V2EUM5-F1
#
_cell.length_a   1.000
_cell.length_b   1.000
_cell.length_c   1.000
_cell.angle_alpha   90.00
_cell.angle_beta   90.00
_cell.angle_gamma   90.00
#
_symmetry.space_group_name_H-M   'P 1'
#
loop_
_entity.id
_entity.type
_entity.pdbx_description
1 polymer ?
#
loop_
_entity_poly.entity_id
_entity_poly.type
_entity_poly.pdbx_seq_one_letter_code
_entity_poly.pdbx_strand_id
1 'polypeptide(L)'
;MTGHTQKDGDWHDELVLLSELSGVNKQLSNYVLRILDADAGRAPELPVEQEQALGKRLAELGANLQTRARHRMTDDAASPQVIEFDDQS
;
A
#
# COMPACT_ATOMS: atom_id res chain seq x y z
N MET A 1 9.06 3.65 -32.60
CA MET A 1 8.16 4.38 -31.67
C MET A 1 7.28 3.36 -30.97
N THR A 2 7.55 3.03 -29.71
CA THR A 2 6.59 2.48 -28.72
C THR A 2 7.38 2.07 -27.47
N GLY A 3 7.43 2.95 -26.47
CA GLY A 3 8.11 2.68 -25.19
C GLY A 3 7.65 3.59 -24.05
N HIS A 4 6.48 4.22 -24.17
CA HIS A 4 6.02 5.24 -23.22
C HIS A 4 4.90 4.80 -22.29
N THR A 5 4.33 3.59 -22.46
CA THR A 5 3.09 3.21 -21.76
C THR A 5 3.30 2.49 -20.42
N GLN A 6 4.49 1.94 -20.14
CA GLN A 6 4.71 1.12 -18.94
C GLN A 6 5.02 1.96 -17.68
N LYS A 7 5.63 3.15 -17.83
CA LYS A 7 5.92 4.04 -16.70
C LYS A 7 4.68 4.79 -16.20
N ASP A 8 3.75 5.11 -17.09
CA ASP A 8 2.56 5.91 -16.74
C ASP A 8 1.56 5.12 -15.88
N GLY A 9 1.43 3.81 -16.13
CA GLY A 9 0.61 2.91 -15.30
C GLY A 9 1.17 2.71 -13.89
N ASP A 10 2.49 2.53 -13.78
CA ASP A 10 3.17 2.33 -12.48
C ASP A 10 3.05 3.57 -11.58
N TRP A 11 3.19 4.77 -12.15
CA TRP A 11 3.02 6.02 -11.42
C TRP A 11 1.58 6.25 -10.93
N HIS A 12 0.58 5.92 -11.76
CA HIS A 12 -0.81 6.03 -11.36
C HIS A 12 -1.12 5.09 -10.18
N ASP A 13 -0.67 3.84 -10.25
CA ASP A 13 -0.90 2.86 -9.19
C ASP A 13 -0.19 3.22 -7.89
N GLU A 14 0.99 3.84 -7.96
CA GLU A 14 1.71 4.35 -6.78
C GLU A 14 0.95 5.51 -6.12
N LEU A 15 0.40 6.45 -6.90
CA LEU A 15 -0.41 7.53 -6.37
C LEU A 15 -1.72 7.04 -5.74
N VAL A 16 -2.37 6.04 -6.34
CA VAL A 16 -3.56 5.40 -5.77
C VAL A 16 -3.21 4.77 -4.43
N LEU A 17 -2.11 4.02 -4.35
CA LEU A 17 -1.66 3.42 -3.10
C LEU A 17 -1.38 4.47 -2.01
N LEU A 18 -0.65 5.54 -2.34
CA LEU A 18 -0.34 6.61 -1.39
C LEU A 18 -1.60 7.30 -0.87
N SER A 19 -2.58 7.51 -1.75
CA SER A 19 -3.90 8.05 -1.38
C SER A 19 -4.63 7.10 -0.42
N GLU A 20 -4.65 5.80 -0.71
CA GLU A 20 -5.28 4.79 0.15
C GLU A 20 -4.61 4.71 1.53
N LEU A 21 -3.27 4.71 1.57
CA LEU A 21 -2.49 4.72 2.81
C LEU A 21 -2.77 5.96 3.64
N SER A 22 -2.83 7.14 3.01
CA SER A 22 -3.16 8.39 3.69
C SER A 22 -4.59 8.36 4.26
N GLY A 23 -5.55 7.85 3.48
CA GLY A 23 -6.93 7.67 3.91
C GLY A 23 -7.06 6.74 5.12
N VAL A 24 -6.38 5.59 5.09
CA VAL A 24 -6.36 4.64 6.19
C VAL A 24 -5.64 5.22 7.41
N ASN A 25 -4.54 5.95 7.24
CA ASN A 25 -3.83 6.61 8.34
C ASN A 25 -4.73 7.61 9.08
N LYS A 26 -5.53 8.39 8.33
CA LYS A 26 -6.53 9.29 8.91
C LYS A 26 -7.58 8.51 9.71
N GLN A 27 -8.08 7.41 9.16
CA GLN A 27 -9.08 6.57 9.83
C GLN A 27 -8.53 5.93 11.11
N LEU A 28 -7.29 5.42 11.07
CA LEU A 28 -6.62 4.84 12.23
C LEU A 28 -6.39 5.88 13.33
N SER A 29 -5.94 7.07 12.96
CA SER A 29 -5.75 8.18 13.90
C SER A 29 -7.07 8.55 14.59
N ASN A 30 -8.15 8.67 13.82
CA ASN A 30 -9.48 8.96 14.36
C ASN A 30 -10.00 7.83 15.25
N TYR A 31 -9.76 6.57 14.89
CA TYR A 31 -10.11 5.41 15.69
C TYR A 31 -9.43 5.46 17.07
N VAL A 32 -8.11 5.66 17.10
CA VAL A 32 -7.34 5.76 18.35
C VAL A 32 -7.86 6.90 19.23
N LEU A 33 -8.04 8.09 18.66
CA LEU A 33 -8.58 9.22 19.41
C LEU A 33 -9.97 8.94 19.97
N ARG A 34 -10.81 8.25 19.19
CA ARG A 34 -12.17 7.92 19.60
C ARG A 34 -12.22 6.92 20.76
N ILE A 35 -11.35 5.92 20.76
CA ILE A 35 -11.20 5.00 21.90
C ILE A 35 -10.75 5.77 23.14
N LEU A 36 -9.74 6.65 23.01
CA LEU A 36 -9.26 7.46 24.14
C LEU A 36 -10.32 8.43 24.68
N ASP A 37 -11.16 9.00 23.81
CA ASP A 37 -12.26 9.85 24.24
C ASP A 37 -13.38 9.07 24.92
N ALA A 38 -13.64 7.83 24.47
CA ALA A 38 -14.59 6.93 25.12
C ALA A 38 -14.11 6.53 26.53
N ASP A 39 -12.84 6.13 26.66
CA ASP A 39 -12.21 5.81 27.95
C ASP A 39 -12.22 6.98 28.92
N ALA A 40 -12.09 8.21 28.41
CA ALA A 40 -12.18 9.43 29.19
C ALA A 40 -13.62 9.90 29.48
N GLY A 41 -14.64 9.19 28.99
CA GLY A 41 -16.05 9.55 29.12
C GLY A 41 -16.46 10.81 28.35
N ARG A 42 -15.64 11.28 27.39
CA ARG A 42 -15.92 12.44 26.53
C ARG A 42 -16.77 12.08 25.31
N ALA A 43 -16.89 10.79 25.01
CA ALA A 43 -17.56 10.25 23.86
C ALA A 43 -18.23 8.90 24.18
N PRO A 44 -19.28 8.49 23.44
CA PRO A 44 -19.74 7.11 23.50
C PRO A 44 -18.76 6.17 22.79
N GLU A 45 -18.74 4.92 23.27
CA GLU A 45 -17.97 3.82 22.71
C GLU A 45 -18.25 3.63 21.21
N LEU A 46 -17.24 3.15 20.48
CA LEU A 46 -17.37 2.96 19.05
C LEU A 46 -18.22 1.71 18.75
N PRO A 47 -19.15 1.77 17.78
CA PRO A 47 -19.89 0.58 17.37
C PRO A 47 -18.95 -0.48 16.78
N VAL A 48 -19.19 -1.75 17.15
CA VAL A 48 -18.40 -2.92 16.70
C VAL A 48 -18.33 -3.00 15.17
N GLU A 49 -19.39 -2.60 14.48
CA GLU A 49 -19.43 -2.61 13.01
C GLU A 49 -18.40 -1.65 12.40
N GLN A 50 -18.11 -0.52 13.05
CA GLN A 50 -17.11 0.44 12.59
C GLN A 50 -15.69 -0.11 12.80
N GLU A 51 -15.46 -0.82 13.90
CA GLU A 51 -14.20 -1.52 14.15
C GLU A 51 -13.95 -2.62 13.12
N GLN A 52 -14.97 -3.44 12.85
CA GLN A 52 -14.91 -4.49 11.84
C GLN A 52 -14.66 -3.91 10.44
N ALA A 53 -15.33 -2.81 10.09
CA ALA A 53 -15.13 -2.15 8.79
C ALA A 53 -13.69 -1.62 8.64
N LEU A 54 -13.14 -1.00 9.69
CA LEU A 54 -11.75 -0.54 9.69
C LEU A 54 -10.77 -1.71 9.57
N GLY A 55 -10.98 -2.78 10.35
CA GLY A 55 -10.16 -3.99 10.30
C GLY A 55 -10.14 -4.64 8.92
N LYS A 56 -11.31 -4.76 8.28
CA LYS A 56 -11.43 -5.29 6.91
C LYS A 56 -10.62 -4.45 5.92
N ARG A 57 -10.76 -3.11 5.99
CA ARG A 57 -10.03 -2.21 5.10
C ARG A 57 -8.51 -2.29 5.29
N LEU A 58 -8.04 -2.41 6.53
CA LEU A 58 -6.63 -2.59 6.84
C LEU A 58 -6.08 -3.90 6.25
N ALA A 59 -6.85 -4.99 6.34
CA ALA A 59 -6.47 -6.28 5.77
C ALA A 59 -6.38 -6.23 4.23
N GLU A 60 -7.35 -5.60 3.57
CA GLU A 60 -7.36 -5.41 2.11
C GLU A 60 -6.14 -4.60 1.65
N LEU A 61 -5.86 -3.46 2.29
CA LEU A 61 -4.71 -2.64 1.94
C LEU A 61 -3.38 -3.36 2.19
N GLY A 62 -3.30 -4.14 3.28
CA GLY A 62 -2.15 -4.99 3.59
C GLY A 62 -1.90 -6.05 2.51
N ALA A 63 -2.95 -6.71 2.01
CA ALA A 63 -2.86 -7.68 0.93
C ALA A 63 -2.39 -7.03 -0.39
N ASN A 64 -2.87 -5.81 -0.69
CA ASN A 64 -2.44 -5.05 -1.86
C ASN A 64 -0.96 -4.68 -1.78
N LEU A 65 -0.48 -4.23 -0.62
CA LEU A 65 0.94 -3.93 -0.38
C LEU A 65 1.83 -5.16 -0.57
N GLN A 66 1.43 -6.30 -0.02
CA GLN A 66 2.17 -7.56 -0.17
C GLN A 66 2.23 -8.00 -1.64
N THR A 67 1.12 -7.86 -2.37
CA THR A 67 1.06 -8.18 -3.79
C THR A 67 2.03 -7.30 -4.58
N ARG A 68 2.02 -5.98 -4.37
CA ARG A 68 2.98 -5.05 -5.00
C ARG A 68 4.43 -5.37 -4.68
N ALA A 69 4.74 -5.66 -3.41
CA ALA A 69 6.09 -6.03 -3.00
C ALA A 69 6.58 -7.30 -3.71
N ARG A 70 5.72 -8.31 -3.85
CA ARG A 70 6.02 -9.55 -4.58
C ARG A 70 6.30 -9.29 -6.06
N HIS A 71 5.53 -8.41 -6.72
CA HIS A 71 5.78 -8.05 -8.12
C HIS A 71 7.16 -7.41 -8.32
N ARG A 72 7.58 -6.51 -7.41
CA ARG A 72 8.94 -5.95 -7.46
C ARG A 72 10.02 -7.03 -7.32
N MET A 73 9.84 -8.00 -6.41
CA MET A 73 10.81 -9.10 -6.23
C MET A 73 10.92 -9.99 -7.49
N THR A 74 9.82 -10.23 -8.20
CA THR A 74 9.84 -11.01 -9.44
C THR A 74 10.45 -10.25 -10.62
N ASP A 75 10.20 -8.95 -10.74
CA ASP A 75 10.78 -8.11 -11.80
C ASP A 75 12.29 -7.94 -11.62
N ASP A 76 12.76 -7.79 -10.37
CA ASP A 76 14.18 -7.70 -10.05
C ASP A 76 14.92 -9.03 -10.32
N ALA A 77 14.25 -10.17 -10.08
CA ALA A 77 14.78 -11.51 -10.37
C ALA A 77 14.80 -11.85 -11.88
N ALA A 78 14.01 -11.17 -12.70
CA ALA A 78 13.90 -11.40 -14.15
C ALA A 78 14.87 -10.57 -14.99
N SER A 79 15.76 -9.79 -14.37
CA SER A 79 16.81 -9.02 -15.06
C SER A 79 18.14 -9.79 -15.05
N PRO A 80 18.41 -10.68 -16.03
CA PRO A 80 19.75 -11.24 -16.17
C PRO A 80 20.71 -10.11 -16.53
N GLN A 81 21.72 -9.90 -15.70
CA GLN A 81 22.89 -9.12 -16.09
C GLN A 81 23.53 -9.84 -17.27
N VAL A 82 23.29 -9.35 -18.49
CA VAL A 82 24.05 -9.75 -19.66
C VAL A 82 25.45 -9.19 -19.46
N ILE A 83 26.33 -10.00 -18.88
CA ILE A 83 27.76 -9.70 -18.84
C ILE A 83 28.27 -9.98 -20.25
N GLU A 84 28.29 -8.94 -21.08
CA GLU A 84 28.95 -8.96 -22.37
C GLU A 84 30.46 -8.98 -22.11
N PHE A 85 31.07 -10.16 -22.17
CA PHE A 85 32.53 -10.29 -22.18
C PHE A 85 33.00 -9.89 -23.57
N ASP A 86 33.51 -8.67 -23.69
CA ASP A 86 34.17 -8.19 -24.89
C ASP A 86 35.50 -8.96 -25.05
N ASP A 87 35.50 -9.95 -25.93
CA ASP A 87 36.68 -10.73 -26.33
C ASP A 87 37.55 -9.87 -27.26
N GLN A 88 38.35 -8.99 -26.66
CA GLN A 88 39.39 -8.25 -27.37
C GLN A 88 40.63 -9.14 -27.50
N SER A 89 40.62 -9.94 -28.58
CA SER A 89 41.74 -10.42 -29.44
C SER A 89 43.14 -10.57 -28.83
#